data_AF-A0A1C2HWJ2-F1
#
_entry.id   AF-A0A1C2HWJ2-F1
#
_cell.length_a   1.000
_cell.length_b   1.000
_cell.length_c   1.000
_cell.angle_alpha   90.00
_cell.angle_beta   90.00
_cell.angle_gamma   90.00
#
_symmetry.space_group_name_H-M   'P 1'
#
loop_
_entity.id
_entity.type
_entity.pdbx_description
1 polymer ?
#
loop_
_entity_poly.entity_id
_entity_poly.type
_entity_poly.pdbx_seq_one_letter_code
_entity_poly.pdbx_strand_id
1 'polypeptide(L)'
;MANNPAKALAYDESHFNTQTEEGGIRPAPNPPPLIRRAVRNNTQLLIRTGEEATPTLLYRNKHGQWELQHGLGSHGLHKIMEIIS
;
A
#
# COMPACT_ATOMS: atom_id res chain seq x y z
N MET A 1 12.95 -2.78 -14.85
CA MET A 1 12.43 -2.12 -13.62
C MET A 1 12.35 -0.62 -13.91
N ALA A 2 11.44 0.11 -13.27
CA ALA A 2 11.39 1.56 -13.47
C ALA A 2 12.68 2.21 -12.93
N ASN A 3 13.23 3.19 -13.66
CA ASN A 3 14.42 3.93 -13.24
C ASN A 3 14.18 4.74 -11.96
N ASN A 4 12.92 5.10 -11.68
CA ASN A 4 12.48 5.74 -10.45
C ASN A 4 11.18 5.08 -9.96
N PRO A 5 11.25 4.06 -9.09
CA PRO A 5 10.09 3.33 -8.60
C PRO A 5 9.06 4.19 -7.86
N ALA A 6 9.49 5.20 -7.10
CA ALA A 6 8.58 6.09 -6.38
C ALA A 6 7.75 6.96 -7.34
N LYS A 7 8.40 7.52 -8.38
CA LYS A 7 7.70 8.26 -9.43
C LYS A 7 6.76 7.36 -10.24
N ALA A 8 7.16 6.11 -10.49
CA ALA A 8 6.32 5.14 -11.18
C ALA A 8 5.08 4.80 -10.35
N LEU A 9 5.23 4.55 -9.04
CA LEU A 9 4.10 4.30 -8.14
C LEU A 9 3.13 5.49 -8.11
N ALA A 10 3.63 6.71 -7.96
CA ALA A 10 2.78 7.90 -7.96
C ALA A 10 1.97 8.06 -9.26
N TYR A 11 2.58 7.73 -10.41
CA TYR A 11 1.89 7.73 -11.70
C TYR A 11 0.83 6.62 -11.79
N ASP A 12 1.17 5.42 -11.31
CA ASP A 12 0.27 4.26 -11.30
C ASP A 12 -1.02 4.55 -10.53
N GLU A 13 -0.86 5.09 -9.31
CA GLU A 13 -1.95 5.50 -8.41
C GLU A 13 -2.75 6.68 -8.97
N SER A 14 -2.11 7.69 -9.57
CA SER A 14 -2.81 8.87 -10.10
C SER A 14 -3.62 8.58 -11.37
N HIS A 15 -3.42 7.42 -11.99
CA HIS A 15 -4.14 6.96 -13.18
C HIS A 15 -4.93 5.68 -12.90
N PHE A 16 -5.24 5.40 -11.63
CA PHE A 16 -6.01 4.23 -11.24
C PHE A 16 -7.41 4.26 -11.86
N ASN A 17 -7.78 3.16 -12.52
CA ASN A 17 -9.10 2.97 -13.09
C ASN A 17 -9.95 2.11 -12.16
N THR A 18 -10.98 2.69 -11.57
CA THR A 18 -11.88 2.02 -10.62
C THR A 18 -12.78 0.96 -11.26
N GLN A 19 -12.97 0.97 -12.58
CA GLN A 19 -13.78 -0.04 -13.26
C GLN A 19 -13.00 -1.34 -13.49
N THR A 20 -11.69 -1.22 -13.77
CA THR A 20 -10.83 -2.38 -14.05
C THR A 20 -9.94 -2.76 -12.87
N GLU A 21 -9.89 -1.93 -11.83
CA GLU A 21 -9.02 -2.07 -10.67
C GLU A 21 -7.52 -2.16 -11.05
N GLU A 22 -7.10 -1.39 -12.05
CA GLU A 22 -5.71 -1.34 -12.53
C GLU A 22 -5.14 0.09 -12.49
N GLY A 23 -3.85 0.22 -12.14
CA GLY A 23 -3.07 1.46 -12.19
C GLY A 23 -2.43 1.70 -13.56
N GLY A 24 -2.13 2.96 -13.88
CA GLY A 24 -1.71 3.44 -15.22
C GLY A 24 -0.45 2.80 -15.83
N ILE A 25 0.21 1.87 -15.14
CA ILE A 25 1.34 1.11 -15.62
C ILE A 25 0.94 -0.34 -15.91
N ARG A 26 1.18 -0.77 -17.15
CA ARG A 26 1.03 -2.17 -17.53
C ARG A 26 1.99 -3.07 -16.72
N PRO A 27 1.50 -4.14 -16.06
CA PRO A 27 2.35 -5.08 -15.35
C PRO A 27 3.42 -5.71 -16.25
N ALA A 28 4.60 -5.96 -15.68
CA ALA A 28 5.65 -6.69 -16.37
C ALA A 28 5.21 -8.14 -16.63
N PRO A 29 5.26 -8.66 -17.87
CA PRO A 29 4.77 -10.00 -18.18
C PRO A 29 5.60 -11.11 -17.53
N ASN A 30 6.88 -10.85 -17.25
CA ASN A 30 7.76 -11.75 -16.50
C ASN A 30 8.64 -10.94 -15.54
N PRO A 31 8.15 -10.64 -14.33
CA PRO A 31 8.91 -9.86 -13.36
C PRO A 31 10.14 -10.66 -12.89
N PRO A 32 11.34 -10.05 -12.77
CA PRO A 32 12.54 -10.76 -12.33
C PRO A 32 12.37 -11.46 -10.97
N PRO A 33 13.14 -12.53 -10.67
CA PRO A 33 13.03 -13.27 -9.41
C PRO A 33 13.10 -12.40 -8.14
N LEU A 34 13.96 -11.37 -8.15
CA LEU A 34 14.10 -10.43 -7.03
C LEU A 34 12.81 -9.63 -6.77
N ILE A 35 12.09 -9.22 -7.81
CA ILE A 35 10.81 -8.51 -7.69
C ILE A 35 9.74 -9.46 -7.17
N ARG A 36 9.67 -10.69 -7.68
CA ARG A 36 8.73 -11.71 -7.17
C ARG A 36 8.96 -12.01 -5.69
N ARG A 37 10.22 -12.04 -5.24
CA ARG A 37 10.57 -12.21 -3.83
C ARG A 37 10.12 -11.00 -2.99
N ALA A 38 10.33 -9.78 -3.46
CA ALA A 38 9.88 -8.58 -2.75
C ALA A 38 8.36 -8.56 -2.56
N VAL A 39 7.59 -8.84 -3.62
CA VAL A 39 6.12 -8.95 -3.55
C VAL A 39 5.72 -10.02 -2.52
N ARG A 40 6.28 -11.23 -2.62
CA ARG A 40 5.99 -12.33 -1.67
C ARG A 40 6.26 -11.94 -0.22
N ASN A 41 7.38 -11.28 0.06
CA ASN A 41 7.74 -10.87 1.41
C ASN A 41 6.74 -9.83 1.96
N ASN A 42 6.34 -8.85 1.14
CA ASN A 42 5.36 -7.84 1.54
C ASN A 42 3.97 -8.46 1.75
N THR A 43 3.54 -9.38 0.89
CA THR A 43 2.30 -10.14 1.08
C THR A 43 2.34 -10.95 2.37
N GLN A 44 3.47 -11.59 2.70
CA GLN A 44 3.62 -12.30 3.97
C GLN A 44 3.58 -11.38 5.19
N LEU A 45 4.11 -10.16 5.09
CA LEU A 45 3.99 -9.16 6.15
C LEU A 45 2.52 -8.77 6.37
N LEU A 46 1.77 -8.48 5.30
CA LEU A 46 0.33 -8.19 5.37
C LEU A 46 -0.46 -9.34 6.03
N ILE A 47 -0.25 -10.58 5.59
CA ILE A 47 -0.92 -11.74 6.17
C ILE A 47 -0.63 -11.86 7.68
N ARG A 48 0.61 -11.56 8.10
CA ARG A 48 1.01 -11.61 9.51
C ARG A 48 0.38 -10.51 10.36
N THR A 49 -0.09 -9.41 9.76
CA THR A 49 -0.85 -8.38 10.51
C THR A 49 -2.31 -8.79 10.76
N GLY A 50 -2.77 -9.90 10.15
CA GLY A 50 -4.19 -10.31 10.20
C GLY A 50 -5.08 -9.50 9.25
N GLU A 51 -4.49 -8.69 8.38
CA GLU A 51 -5.20 -7.88 7.40
C GLU A 51 -5.39 -8.68 6.10
N GLU A 52 -6.57 -8.53 5.49
CA GLU A 52 -6.97 -9.34 4.33
C GLU A 52 -7.00 -8.55 3.02
N ALA A 53 -6.97 -7.22 3.09
CA ALA A 53 -7.08 -6.37 1.90
C ALA A 53 -6.28 -5.08 2.03
N THR A 54 -5.95 -4.50 0.88
CA THR A 54 -5.30 -3.20 0.74
C THR A 54 -6.32 -2.07 0.54
N PRO A 55 -6.00 -0.82 0.92
CA PRO A 55 -4.77 -0.43 1.61
C PRO A 55 -4.83 -0.78 3.11
N THR A 56 -3.68 -1.20 3.65
CA THR A 56 -3.44 -1.35 5.10
C THR A 56 -2.39 -0.33 5.51
N LEU A 57 -2.69 0.44 6.56
CA LEU A 57 -1.83 1.49 7.08
C LEU A 57 -1.25 1.07 8.43
N LEU A 58 0.07 1.20 8.58
CA LEU A 58 0.79 1.02 9.84
C LEU A 58 1.39 2.36 10.24
N TYR A 59 1.04 2.86 11.42
CA TYR A 59 1.56 4.13 11.94
C TYR A 59 1.79 4.06 13.45
N ARG A 60 2.53 5.04 13.99
CA ARG A 60 2.63 5.21 15.45
C ARG A 60 1.69 6.29 15.93
N ASN A 61 0.93 6.00 16.98
CA ASN A 61 0.11 7.01 17.66
C ASN A 61 0.98 7.94 18.52
N LYS A 62 0.36 9.02 19.03
CA LYS A 62 1.01 10.00 19.92
C LYS A 62 1.54 9.43 21.24
N HIS A 63 1.08 8.24 21.64
CA HIS A 63 1.59 7.49 22.80
C HIS A 63 2.77 6.57 22.44
N GLY A 64 3.23 6.59 21.18
CA GLY A 64 4.32 5.77 20.68
C GLY A 64 3.94 4.30 20.43
N GLN A 65 2.66 3.96 20.42
CA GLN A 65 2.18 2.61 20.16
C GLN A 65 1.94 2.42 18.65
N TRP A 66 2.14 1.20 18.16
CA TRP A 66 1.85 0.85 16.78
C TRP A 66 0.35 0.65 16.59
N GLU A 67 -0.20 1.29 15.57
CA GLU A 67 -1.58 1.16 15.12
C GLU A 67 -1.61 0.56 13.71
N LEU A 68 -2.48 -0.42 13.51
CA LEU A 68 -2.82 -0.97 12.21
C LEU A 68 -4.22 -0.54 11.85
N GLN A 69 -4.41 -0.09 10.61
CA GLN A 69 -5.70 0.35 10.12
C GLN A 69 -6.00 -0.20 8.73
N HIS A 70 -7.13 -0.89 8.63
CA HIS A 70 -7.72 -1.31 7.37
C HIS A 70 -8.40 -0.13 6.67
N GLY A 71 -7.96 0.20 5.46
CA GLY A 71 -8.51 1.30 4.68
C GLY A 71 -8.48 2.65 5.42
N LEU A 72 -9.26 3.61 4.91
CA LEU A 72 -9.42 4.92 5.55
C LEU A 72 -10.72 5.05 6.37
N GLY A 73 -11.66 4.12 6.21
CA GLY A 73 -13.01 4.23 6.78
C GLY A 73 -13.77 5.48 6.30
N SER A 74 -14.92 5.75 6.93
CA SER A 74 -15.81 6.86 6.56
C SER A 74 -15.26 8.25 6.87
N HIS A 75 -14.26 8.36 7.75
CA HIS A 75 -13.70 9.63 8.22
C HIS A 75 -12.37 9.98 7.54
N GLY A 76 -11.93 9.18 6.57
CA GLY A 76 -10.74 9.46 5.79
C GLY A 76 -9.46 9.53 6.64
N LEU A 77 -8.53 10.39 6.23
CA LEU A 77 -7.27 10.63 6.96
C LEU A 77 -7.45 11.39 8.27
N HIS A 78 -8.56 12.11 8.48
CA HIS A 78 -8.75 12.94 9.68
C HIS A 78 -8.62 12.13 10.97
N LYS A 79 -9.22 10.94 11.01
CA LYS A 79 -9.13 10.05 12.18
C LYS A 79 -7.69 9.63 12.49
N ILE A 80 -6.88 9.36 11.46
CA ILE A 80 -5.46 9.02 11.63
C ILE A 80 -4.71 10.24 12.17
N MET A 81 -4.96 11.42 11.60
CA MET A 81 -4.30 12.67 12.00
C MET A 81 -4.54 13.03 13.47
N GLU A 82 -5.74 12.78 14.00
CA GLU A 82 -6.07 12.98 15.43
C GLU A 82 -5.32 12.02 16.37
N ILE A 83 -4.94 10.83 15.89
CA ILE A 83 -4.28 9.79 16.67
C ILE A 83 -2.75 10.01 16.71
N ILE A 84 -2.18 10.55 15.63
CA ILE A 84 -0.73 10.78 15.52
C ILE A 84 -0.27 12.17 16.02
N SER A 85 -1.18 13.14 16.14
CA SER A 85 -0.89 14.50 16.64
C SER A 85 -1.04 14.58 18.16
#